data_AF-A0A7Y0Q403-F1
#
_entry.id   AF-A0A7Y0Q403-F1
#
_cell.length_a   1.000
_cell.length_b   1.000
_cell.length_c   1.000
_cell.angle_alpha   90.00
_cell.angle_beta   90.00
_cell.angle_gamma   90.00
#
_symmetry.space_group_name_H-M   'P 1'
#
loop_
_entity.id
_entity.type
_entity.pdbx_description
1 polymer ?
#
loop_
_entity_poly.entity_id
_entity_poly.type
_entity_poly.pdbx_seq_one_letter_code
_entity_poly.pdbx_strand_id
1 'polypeptide(L)' 'MKEGGTLMKTVPLISEQERARREEAVRFARNSVRLEGFILNQEAEALNRRYINGELTSVEHTAALLALAGLPVH' A
#
# COMPACT_ATOMS: atom_id res chain seq x y z
N MET A 1 -37.49 -3.41 3.20
CA MET A 1 -36.21 -3.95 2.69
C MET A 1 -35.53 -2.92 1.82
N LYS A 2 -34.42 -2.34 2.27
CA LYS A 2 -33.28 -1.93 1.43
C LYS A 2 -32.03 -2.05 2.29
N GLU A 3 -31.09 -2.85 1.83
CA GLU A 3 -29.89 -3.28 2.52
C GLU A 3 -29.00 -2.09 2.83
N GLY A 4 -28.72 -1.88 4.11
CA GLY A 4 -27.67 -0.97 4.56
C GLY A 4 -26.33 -1.58 4.20
N GLY A 5 -25.75 -1.14 3.08
CA GLY A 5 -24.36 -1.41 2.74
C GLY A 5 -23.45 -0.71 3.75
N THR A 6 -23.19 -1.38 4.86
CA THR A 6 -22.10 -1.02 5.77
C THR A 6 -20.82 -1.05 4.94
N LEU A 7 -20.32 0.12 4.57
CA LEU A 7 -18.94 0.30 4.14
C LEU A 7 -18.08 -0.26 5.28
N MET A 8 -17.59 -1.49 5.12
CA MET A 8 -16.61 -2.06 6.04
C MET A 8 -15.35 -1.19 5.91
N LYS A 9 -15.25 -0.15 6.73
CA LYS A 9 -13.98 0.51 7.02
C LYS A 9 -13.09 -0.59 7.58
N THR A 10 -12.15 -1.06 6.78
CA THR A 10 -11.09 -1.96 7.24
C THR A 10 -10.37 -1.23 8.36
N VAL A 11 -10.52 -1.73 9.58
CA VAL A 11 -9.75 -1.26 10.72
C VAL A 11 -8.29 -1.65 10.44
N PRO A 12 -7.34 -0.69 10.42
CA PRO A 12 -5.94 -1.02 10.24
C PRO A 12 -5.48 -2.03 11.29
N LEU A 13 -4.66 -3.01 10.88
CA LEU A 13 -4.10 -4.05 11.77
C LEU A 13 -2.95 -3.53 12.64
N ILE A 14 -2.62 -2.25 12.51
CA ILE A 14 -1.51 -1.54 13.15
C ILE A 14 -2.02 -0.26 13.82
N SER A 15 -1.20 0.34 14.68
CA SER A 15 -1.56 1.60 15.34
C SER A 15 -1.80 2.72 14.33
N GLU A 16 -2.62 3.70 14.70
CA GLU A 16 -2.86 4.88 13.87
C GLU A 16 -1.57 5.65 13.59
N GLN A 17 -0.67 5.74 14.57
CA GLN A 17 0.64 6.35 14.40
C GLN A 17 1.49 5.63 13.35
N GLU A 18 1.54 4.29 13.38
CA GLU A 18 2.28 3.52 12.40
C GLU A 18 1.63 3.62 11.01
N ARG A 19 0.30 3.63 10.94
CA ARG A 19 -0.43 3.84 9.68
C ARG A 19 -0.08 5.20 9.09
N ALA A 20 -0.13 6.28 9.88
CA ALA A 20 0.20 7.63 9.44
C ALA A 20 1.65 7.72 8.94
N ARG A 21 2.59 7.08 9.64
CA ARG A 21 4.00 6.97 9.21
C ARG A 21 4.10 6.29 7.82
N ARG A 22 3.40 5.17 7.62
CA ARG A 22 3.41 4.44 6.34
C ARG A 22 2.75 5.24 5.22
N GLU A 23 1.65 5.95 5.49
CA GLU A 23 0.99 6.85 4.54
C GLU A 23 1.96 7.93 4.05
N GLU A 24 2.70 8.55 4.96
CA GLU A 24 3.70 9.55 4.61
C GLU A 24 4.84 8.97 3.76
N ALA A 25 5.39 7.83 4.17
CA ALA A 25 6.48 7.17 3.43
C ALA A 25 6.06 6.78 2.00
N VAL A 26 4.89 6.16 1.85
CA VAL A 26 4.33 5.80 0.52
C VAL A 26 4.05 7.05 -0.31
N ARG A 27 3.47 8.10 0.28
CA ARG A 27 3.20 9.36 -0.41
C ARG A 27 4.49 9.99 -0.93
N PHE A 28 5.53 10.03 -0.10
CA PHE A 28 6.85 10.56 -0.48
C PHE A 28 7.44 9.76 -1.65
N ALA A 29 7.53 8.43 -1.53
CA ALA A 29 8.07 7.56 -2.57
C ALA A 29 7.30 7.69 -3.89
N ARG A 30 5.96 7.67 -3.83
CA ARG A 30 5.11 7.86 -5.01
C ARG A 30 5.36 9.21 -5.68
N ASN A 31 5.46 10.29 -4.91
CA ASN A 31 5.70 11.61 -5.48
C ASN A 31 7.10 11.70 -6.11
N SER A 32 8.11 11.05 -5.52
CA SER A 32 9.45 10.95 -6.12
C SER A 32 9.39 10.31 -7.52
N VAL A 33 8.71 9.17 -7.65
CA VAL A 33 8.50 8.49 -8.95
C VAL A 33 7.76 9.39 -9.95
N ARG A 34 6.81 10.20 -9.49
CA ARG A 34 6.08 11.15 -10.35
C ARG A 34 6.93 12.31 -10.85
N LEU A 35 7.92 12.76 -10.08
CA LEU A 35 8.86 13.79 -10.53
C LEU A 35 9.70 13.31 -11.72
N GLU A 36 9.96 12.01 -11.79
CA GLU A 36 10.65 11.35 -12.91
C GLU A 36 9.73 11.08 -14.12
N GLY A 37 8.46 11.51 -14.07
CA GLY A 37 7.50 11.34 -15.17
C GLY A 37 6.76 10.00 -15.18
N PHE A 38 6.89 9.18 -14.14
CA PHE A 38 6.23 7.87 -14.06
C PHE A 38 5.00 7.88 -13.13
N ILE A 39 4.04 7.01 -13.43
CA ILE A 39 2.86 6.77 -12.59
C ILE A 39 2.85 5.28 -12.20
N LEU A 40 2.67 4.99 -10.92
CA LEU A 40 2.51 3.62 -10.44
C LEU A 40 1.23 3.01 -11.01
N ASN A 41 1.30 1.74 -11.42
CA ASN A 41 0.11 1.00 -11.84
C ASN A 41 -0.81 0.70 -10.64
N GLN A 42 -2.02 0.22 -10.93
CA GLN A 42 -3.04 -0.03 -9.92
C GLN A 42 -2.66 -1.15 -8.94
N GLU A 43 -1.90 -2.14 -9.40
CA GLU A 43 -1.45 -3.29 -8.61
C GLU A 43 -0.42 -2.86 -7.56
N ALA A 44 0.56 -2.03 -7.94
CA ALA A 44 1.52 -1.44 -7.00
C ALA A 44 0.83 -0.55 -5.96
N GLU A 45 -0.14 0.26 -6.37
CA GLU A 45 -0.95 1.07 -5.46
C GLU A 45 -1.79 0.21 -4.51
N ALA A 46 -2.26 -0.96 -4.94
CA ALA A 46 -2.95 -1.91 -4.07
C ALA A 46 -2.02 -2.50 -3.00
N LEU A 47 -0.80 -2.89 -3.38
CA LEU A 47 0.21 -3.37 -2.43
C LEU A 47 0.58 -2.30 -1.40
N ASN A 48 0.72 -1.04 -1.83
CA ASN A 48 0.95 0.09 -0.93
C ASN A 48 -0.19 0.28 0.08
N ARG A 49 -1.46 0.19 -0.36
CA ARG A 49 -2.62 0.28 0.55
C ARG A 49 -2.61 -0.83 1.59
N ARG A 50 -2.33 -2.07 1.17
CA ARG A 50 -2.24 -3.23 2.08
C ARG A 50 -1.13 -3.03 3.12
N TYR A 51 0.04 -2.54 2.71
CA TYR A 51 1.13 -2.19 3.63
C TYR A 51 0.73 -1.07 4.61
N ILE A 52 0.10 0.01 4.12
CA ILE A 52 -0.41 1.10 4.96
C ILE A 52 -1.43 0.60 5.99
N ASN A 53 -2.29 -0.35 5.62
CA ASN A 53 -3.30 -0.90 6.52
C ASN A 53 -2.75 -1.97 7.48
N GLY A 54 -1.47 -2.34 7.35
CA GLY A 54 -0.86 -3.39 8.16
C GLY A 54 -1.18 -4.82 7.69
N GLU A 55 -1.80 -5.00 6.52
CA GLU A 55 -2.06 -6.31 5.91
C GLU A 55 -0.79 -6.96 5.35
N LEU A 56 0.28 -6.17 5.16
CA LEU A 56 1.61 -6.62 4.79
C LEU A 56 2.64 -6.06 5.78
N THR A 57 3.61 -6.89 6.13
CA THR A 57 4.87 -6.44 6.72
C THR A 57 5.71 -5.70 5.68
N SER A 58 6.76 -5.00 6.12
CA SER A 58 7.67 -4.31 5.19
C SER A 58 8.39 -5.30 4.25
N VAL A 59 8.70 -6.50 4.74
CA VAL A 59 9.38 -7.56 3.96
C VAL A 59 8.43 -8.10 2.90
N GLU A 60 7.20 -8.44 3.27
CA GLU A 60 6.19 -8.93 2.33
C GLU A 60 5.79 -7.86 1.29
N HIS A 61 5.71 -6.59 1.71
CA HIS A 61 5.45 -5.48 0.80
C HIS A 61 6.55 -5.33 -0.25
N THR A 62 7.80 -5.38 0.17
CA THR A 62 8.97 -5.33 -0.73
C THR A 62 8.97 -6.52 -1.68
N ALA A 63 8.81 -7.74 -1.15
CA ALA A 63 8.76 -8.97 -1.94
C ALA A 63 7.63 -8.93 -2.99
N ALA A 64 6.44 -8.45 -2.63
CA ALA A 64 5.31 -8.35 -3.54
C ALA A 64 5.56 -7.32 -4.66
N LEU A 65 6.20 -6.18 -4.37
CA LEU A 65 6.57 -5.19 -5.39
C LEU A 65 7.65 -5.72 -6.34
N LEU A 66 8.64 -6.44 -5.83
CA LEU A 66 9.67 -7.09 -6.65
C LEU A 66 9.06 -8.14 -7.58
N ALA A 67 8.19 -9.01 -7.03
CA ALA A 67 7.49 -10.01 -7.82
C ALA A 67 6.61 -9.38 -8.90
N LEU A 68 5.90 -8.28 -8.59
CA LEU A 68 5.11 -7.52 -9.56
C LEU A 68 5.98 -6.95 -10.70
N ALA A 69 7.20 -6.54 -10.39
CA ALA A 69 8.17 -6.05 -11.38
C ALA A 69 8.88 -7.18 -12.17
N GLY A 70 8.56 -8.44 -11.90
CA GLY A 70 9.23 -9.60 -12.51
C GLY A 70 10.67 -9.81 -12.01
N LEU A 71 11.00 -9.23 -10.85
CA LEU A 71 12.31 -9.35 -10.21
C LEU A 71 12.32 -10.50 -9.19
N PRO A 72 13.49 -11.14 -8.97
CA PRO A 72 13.61 -12.20 -7.99
C PRO A 72 13.40 -11.67 -6.56
N VAL A 73 12.79 -12.51 -5.73
CA VAL A 73 12.67 -12.32 -4.27
C VAL A 73 13.71 -13.22 -3.61
N HIS A 74 14.59 -12.66 -2.77
CA HIS A 74 15.63 -13.38 -2.03
C HIS A 74 15.38 -13.31 -0.54
#